data_AF-A0A520GVU6-F1
#
_entry.id   AF-A0A520GVU6-F1
#
_cell.length_a   1.000
_cell.length_b   1.000
_cell.length_c   1.000
_cell.angle_alpha   90.00
_cell.angle_beta   90.00
_cell.angle_gamma   90.00
#
_symmetry.space_group_name_H-M   'P 1'
#
loop_
_entity.id
_entity.type
_entity.pdbx_description
1 polymer ?
#
loop_
_entity_poly.entity_id
_entity_poly.type
_entity_poly.pdbx_seq_one_letter_code
_entity_poly.pdbx_strand_id
1 'polypeptide(L)' 'QGHRDQPEWLSHVNASVLKVKLAMSIIGISSIHLLKTFINADNYTDRVLIAQTVIHITFLMSAMAIAYTDRLMSRAPGEH' A
#
# COMPACT_ATOMS: atom_id res chain seq x y z
N GLN A 1 6.23 18.53 -38.45
CA GLN A 1 6.86 18.53 -37.12
C GLN A 1 5.75 18.14 -36.13
N GLY A 2 5.45 16.86 -35.92
CA GLY A 2 6.37 15.89 -35.32
C GLY A 2 6.15 15.74 -33.79
N HIS A 3 5.03 16.20 -33.24
CA HIS A 3 4.61 15.81 -31.90
C HIS A 3 3.70 14.58 -32.04
N ARG A 4 4.22 13.41 -31.71
CA ARG A 4 3.39 12.24 -31.42
C ARG A 4 2.49 12.66 -30.26
N ASP A 5 1.19 12.73 -30.51
CA ASP A 5 0.17 12.77 -29.48
C ASP A 5 0.40 11.58 -28.56
N GLN A 6 1.16 11.82 -27.50
CA GLN A 6 1.34 10.86 -26.42
C GLN A 6 0.00 10.82 -25.71
N PRO A 7 -0.69 9.68 -25.76
CA PRO A 7 -2.09 9.66 -25.43
C PRO A 7 -2.29 9.90 -23.93
N GLU A 8 -3.31 10.69 -23.60
CA GLU A 8 -3.64 11.18 -22.25
C GLU A 8 -3.87 10.09 -21.19
N TRP A 9 -4.00 8.83 -21.62
CA TRP A 9 -4.05 7.67 -20.74
C TRP A 9 -2.70 7.26 -20.12
N LEU A 10 -1.56 7.84 -20.55
CA LEU A 10 -0.23 7.48 -20.02
C LEU A 10 0.32 8.51 -19.02
N SER A 11 0.00 9.80 -19.19
CA SER A 11 0.63 10.88 -18.42
C SER A 11 -0.07 11.17 -17.08
N HIS A 12 -1.36 10.86 -16.97
CA HIS A 12 -2.17 11.13 -15.78
C HIS A 12 -2.95 9.90 -15.28
N VAL A 13 -2.65 8.70 -15.79
CA VAL A 13 -3.31 7.49 -15.28
C VAL A 13 -2.36 6.78 -14.33
N ASN A 14 -2.58 7.11 -13.06
CA ASN A 14 -2.54 6.16 -11.96
C ASN A 14 -1.21 5.67 -11.44
N ALA A 15 -0.06 6.32 -11.68
CA ALA A 15 1.14 5.92 -10.93
C ALA A 15 0.91 5.93 -9.40
N SER A 16 0.11 6.87 -8.89
CA SER A 16 -0.25 6.97 -7.47
C SER A 16 -1.26 5.90 -7.04
N VAL A 17 -2.36 5.74 -7.77
CA VAL A 17 -3.39 4.72 -7.47
C VAL A 17 -2.87 3.30 -7.69
N LEU A 18 -1.96 3.07 -8.63
CA LEU A 18 -1.30 1.79 -8.87
C LEU A 18 -0.39 1.43 -7.70
N LYS A 19 0.37 2.40 -7.16
CA LYS A 19 1.18 2.20 -5.94
C LYS A 19 0.29 1.87 -4.73
N VAL A 20 -0.84 2.58 -4.57
CA VAL A 20 -1.80 2.32 -3.49
C VAL A 20 -2.42 0.91 -3.62
N LYS A 21 -2.88 0.54 -4.82
CA LYS A 21 -3.45 -0.79 -5.08
C LYS A 21 -2.43 -1.91 -4.85
N LEU A 22 -1.19 -1.71 -5.28
CA LEU A 22 -0.10 -2.66 -5.04
C LEU A 22 0.18 -2.82 -3.54
N ALA A 23 0.29 -1.71 -2.81
CA ALA A 23 0.48 -1.74 -1.35
C ALA A 23 -0.68 -2.47 -0.65
N MET A 24 -1.93 -2.20 -1.06
CA MET A 24 -3.11 -2.85 -0.51
C MET A 24 -3.12 -4.37 -0.73
N SER A 25 -2.71 -4.83 -1.93
CA SER A 25 -2.55 -6.25 -2.22
C SER A 25 -1.50 -6.92 -1.32
N ILE A 26 -0.35 -6.27 -1.09
CA ILE A 26 0.73 -6.78 -0.23
C ILE A 26 0.26 -6.91 1.23
N ILE A 27 -0.48 -5.91 1.73
CA ILE A 27 -1.07 -5.94 3.07
C ILE A 27 -2.06 -7.09 3.21
N GLY A 28 -2.94 -7.29 2.23
CA GLY A 28 -3.94 -8.36 2.25
C GLY A 28 -3.31 -9.76 2.33
N ILE A 29 -2.22 -10.00 1.58
CA ILE A 29 -1.46 -11.25 1.66
C ILE A 29 -0.84 -11.42 3.07
N SER A 30 -0.29 -10.35 3.63
CA SER A 30 0.23 -10.35 5.01
C SER A 30 -0.84 -10.63 6.06
N SER A 31 -2.07 -10.11 5.90
CA SER A 31 -3.21 -10.37 6.81
C SER A 31 -3.62 -11.84 6.82
N ILE A 32 -3.65 -12.51 5.66
CA ILE A 32 -3.95 -13.95 5.57
C ILE A 32 -2.91 -14.74 6.38
N HIS A 33 -1.65 -14.33 6.29
CA HIS A 33 -0.58 -14.97 7.03
C HIS A 33 -0.81 -14.83 8.54
N LEU A 34 -1.19 -13.64 9.03
CA LEU A 34 -1.51 -13.43 10.45
C LEU A 34 -2.70 -14.25 10.90
N LEU A 35 -3.76 -14.33 10.09
CA LEU A 35 -4.93 -15.13 10.42
C LEU A 35 -4.57 -16.61 10.60
N LYS A 36 -3.71 -17.16 9.73
CA LYS A 36 -3.21 -18.54 9.85
C LYS A 36 -2.41 -18.75 11.14
N THR A 37 -1.50 -17.83 11.46
CA THR A 37 -0.68 -17.91 12.68
C THR A 37 -1.53 -17.72 13.94
N PHE A 38 -2.56 -16.86 13.88
CA PHE A 38 -3.46 -16.58 14.99
C PHE A 38 -4.40 -17.75 15.28
N ILE A 39 -4.95 -18.41 14.25
CA ILE A 39 -5.79 -19.61 14.41
C ILE A 39 -5.01 -20.76 15.07
N ASN A 40 -3.69 -20.82 14.85
CA ASN A 40 -2.83 -21.85 15.42
C ASN A 40 -1.86 -21.28 16.48
N ALA A 41 -2.24 -20.19 17.15
CA ALA A 41 -1.36 -19.44 18.06
C ALA A 41 -0.78 -20.31 19.19
N ASP A 42 -1.54 -21.30 19.67
CA ASP A 42 -1.10 -22.25 20.70
C ASP A 42 0.13 -23.08 20.29
N ASN A 43 0.35 -23.29 19.00
CA ASN A 43 1.49 -24.02 18.44
C ASN A 43 2.63 -23.10 17.95
N TYR A 44 2.48 -21.77 18.04
CA TYR A 44 3.51 -20.82 17.64
C TYR A 44 4.15 -20.17 18.87
N THR A 45 5.46 -20.00 18.84
CA THR A 45 6.17 -19.25 19.88
C THR A 45 5.68 -17.81 19.91
N ASP A 46 5.43 -17.25 21.09
CA ASP A 46 5.01 -15.85 21.29
C ASP A 46 5.87 -14.85 20.51
N ARG A 47 7.18 -15.10 20.44
CA ARG A 47 8.13 -14.29 19.68
C ARG A 47 7.77 -14.19 18.19
N VAL A 48 7.31 -15.28 17.58
CA VAL A 48 6.91 -15.32 16.16
C VAL A 48 5.60 -14.58 15.96
N LEU A 49 4.62 -14.78 16.85
CA LEU A 49 3.34 -14.07 16.83
C LEU A 49 3.52 -12.55 16.95
N ILE A 50 4.34 -12.12 17.91
CA ILE A 50 4.64 -10.70 18.12
C ILE A 50 5.41 -10.13 16.93
N ALA A 51 6.44 -10.81 16.42
CA ALA A 51 7.21 -10.34 15.26
C ALA A 51 6.33 -10.18 14.01
N GLN A 52 5.46 -11.16 13.73
CA GLN A 52 4.56 -11.10 12.58
C GLN A 52 3.52 -9.98 12.72
N THR A 53 3.01 -9.75 13.93
CA THR A 53 2.09 -8.65 14.23
C THR A 53 2.77 -7.30 14.03
N VAL A 54 3.99 -7.13 14.51
CA VAL A 54 4.78 -5.91 14.34
C VAL A 54 5.06 -5.63 12.85
N ILE A 55 5.41 -6.65 12.07
CA ILE A 55 5.62 -6.52 10.63
C ILE A 55 4.33 -6.08 9.93
N HIS A 56 3.18 -6.66 10.30
CA HIS A 56 1.90 -6.28 9.72
C HIS A 56 1.50 -4.83 10.03
N ILE A 57 1.69 -4.40 11.28
CA ILE A 57 1.50 -3.00 11.68
C ILE A 57 2.41 -2.07 10.88
N THR A 58 3.66 -2.47 10.62
CA THR A 58 4.59 -1.71 9.78
C THR A 58 4.08 -1.56 8.34
N PHE A 59 3.47 -2.61 7.76
CA PHE A 59 2.83 -2.52 6.45
C PHE A 59 1.60 -1.60 6.44
N LEU A 60 0.77 -1.63 7.49
CA LEU A 60 -0.37 -0.72 7.64
C LEU A 60 0.09 0.74 7.76
N MET A 61 1.11 1.01 8.57
CA MET A 61 1.73 2.33 8.70
C MET A 61 2.29 2.83 7.36
N SER A 62 2.96 1.96 6.60
CA SER A 62 3.47 2.29 5.27
C SER A 62 2.34 2.65 4.30
N ALA A 63 1.23 1.92 4.35
CA ALA A 63 0.05 2.21 3.54
C ALA A 63 -0.63 3.53 3.90
N MET A 64 -0.72 3.82 5.19
CA MET A 64 -1.21 5.11 5.68
C MET A 64 -0.33 6.27 5.22
N ALA A 65 1.00 6.10 5.25
CA ALA A 65 1.94 7.11 4.76
C ALA A 65 1.79 7.35 3.25
N ILE A 66 1.62 6.28 2.45
CA ILE A 66 1.36 6.38 1.00
C ILE A 66 0.02 7.08 0.74
N ALA A 67 -1.06 6.69 1.44
CA ALA A 67 -2.37 7.31 1.30
C ALA A 67 -2.37 8.79 1.74
N TYR A 68 -1.59 9.13 2.78
CA TYR A 68 -1.43 10.50 3.23
C TYR A 68 -0.65 11.35 2.21
N THR A 69 0.41 10.81 1.64
CA THR A 69 1.20 11.46 0.58
C THR A 69 0.35 11.66 -0.68
N ASP A 70 -0.43 10.65 -1.07
CA ASP A 70 -1.37 10.73 -2.19
C ASP A 70 -2.45 11.81 -1.96
N ARG A 71 -3.00 11.87 -0.73
CA ARG A 71 -3.95 12.90 -0.32
C ARG A 71 -3.33 14.31 -0.30
N LEU A 72 -2.07 14.45 0.13
CA LEU A 72 -1.37 15.73 0.15
C LEU A 72 -1.08 16.22 -1.28
N MET A 73 -0.61 15.34 -2.17
CA MET A 73 -0.42 15.65 -3.59
C MET A 73 -1.74 15.97 -4.31
N SER A 74 -2.82 15.29 -3.94
CA SER A 74 -4.17 15.56 -4.49
C SER A 74 -4.83 16.82 -3.90
N ARG A 75 -4.23 17.43 -2.86
CA ARG A 75 -4.75 18.62 -2.16
C ARG A 75 -4.00 19.90 -2.45
N ALA A 76 -2.99 19.90 -3.34
CA ALA A 76 -2.45 21.17 -3.84
C ALA A 76 -3.59 21.93 -4.56
N PRO A 77 -4.10 23.04 -4.00
CA PRO A 77 -5.00 23.94 -4.73
C PRO A 77 -4.13 24.62 -5.79
N GLY A 78 -4.56 24.55 -7.04
CA GLY A 78 -3.74 24.91 -8.19
C GLY A 78 -3.31 26.37 -8.26
N GLU A 79 -2.39 26.63 -9.18
CA GLU A 79 -2.26 27.94 -9.83
C GLU A 79 -2.14 27.70 -11.35
N HIS A 80 -3.17 28.19 -12.05
CA HIS A 80 -3.25 28.54 -13.47
C HIS A 80 -2.92 27.51 -14.56
#